data_AF-A0A2K2CGL9-F1
#
_entry.id   AF-A0A2K2CGL9-F1
#
_cell.length_a   1.000
_cell.length_b   1.000
_cell.length_c   1.000
_cell.angle_alpha   90.00
_cell.angle_beta   90.00
_cell.angle_gamma   90.00
#
_symmetry.space_group_name_H-M   'P 1'
#
loop_
_entity.id
_entity.type
_entity.pdbx_description
1 polymer ?
#
loop_
_entity_poly.entity_id
_entity_poly.type
_entity_poly.pdbx_seq_one_letter_code
_entity_poly.pdbx_strand_id
1 'polypeptide(L)'
;MYIHPHKLDHPPIIYSLCPQHLHNKRTKNQGLLHRYSIQVDNTSHQRDRSELERTKMAKRVPFSLLLVLLVGGFHAATASVEETCASATAKHKDLESFCVTTLQAAPGSATADAHGLAVIATNLTLANYTEAVATIKDLQRRGGWPEPAQAALATCRQRYLEAQNVVHSAIHALATGQKQAYVADMGVVRKAPVDCQGAFGKIGGGAAAAAEKEGSLLLKVNDDAQALTTLDVLIVLSL
;
A
#
# COMPACT_ATOMS: atom_id res chain seq x y z
N MET A 1 -7.51 -37.97 -4.25
CA MET A 1 -7.75 -36.84 -5.16
C MET A 1 -6.79 -35.74 -4.76
N TYR A 2 -5.60 -35.75 -5.37
CA TYR A 2 -4.50 -34.83 -5.05
C TYR A 2 -4.71 -33.53 -5.83
N ILE A 3 -4.90 -32.42 -5.12
CA ILE A 3 -4.91 -31.09 -5.75
C ILE A 3 -3.45 -30.64 -5.85
N HIS A 4 -2.97 -30.48 -7.08
CA HIS A 4 -1.66 -29.94 -7.38
C HIS A 4 -1.56 -28.47 -6.93
N PRO A 5 -0.47 -28.05 -6.28
CA PRO A 5 -0.19 -26.63 -6.09
C PRO A 5 0.22 -26.02 -7.43
N HIS A 6 -0.55 -25.05 -7.92
CA HIS A 6 -0.15 -24.20 -9.04
C HIS A 6 1.07 -23.37 -8.60
N LYS A 7 2.21 -23.58 -9.25
CA LYS A 7 3.36 -22.68 -9.15
C LYS A 7 2.96 -21.32 -9.71
N LEU A 8 3.07 -20.29 -8.88
CA LEU A 8 3.03 -18.89 -9.30
C LEU A 8 4.38 -18.54 -9.98
N ASP A 9 4.64 -19.11 -11.16
CA ASP A 9 5.83 -18.81 -11.99
C ASP A 9 5.56 -17.56 -12.86
N HIS A 10 5.22 -16.44 -12.24
CA HIS A 10 5.09 -15.16 -12.93
C HIS A 10 5.98 -14.09 -12.29
N PRO A 11 6.75 -13.34 -13.08
CA PRO A 11 7.55 -12.26 -12.54
C PRO A 11 6.59 -11.24 -11.89
N PRO A 12 6.90 -10.78 -10.68
CA PRO A 12 6.13 -9.75 -10.02
C PRO A 12 6.10 -8.52 -10.92
N ILE A 13 4.91 -7.94 -11.04
CA ILE A 13 4.71 -6.73 -11.82
C ILE A 13 5.67 -5.69 -11.24
N ILE A 14 6.70 -5.35 -12.01
CA ILE A 14 7.46 -4.13 -11.81
C ILE A 14 6.39 -3.05 -11.95
N TYR A 15 5.93 -2.53 -10.81
CA TYR A 15 5.12 -1.33 -10.77
C TYR A 15 5.99 -0.20 -11.30
N SER A 16 6.05 -0.08 -12.63
CA SER A 16 6.33 1.18 -13.27
C SER A 16 5.15 2.06 -12.86
N LEU A 17 5.34 2.79 -11.76
CA LEU A 17 4.53 3.94 -11.42
C LEU A 17 4.60 4.85 -12.64
N CYS A 18 3.65 4.70 -13.57
CA CYS A 18 3.54 5.56 -14.72
C CYS A 18 3.17 6.95 -14.20
N PRO A 19 4.05 7.96 -14.30
CA PRO A 19 3.77 9.27 -13.76
C PRO A 19 3.09 10.11 -14.84
N GLN A 20 1.88 9.78 -15.29
CA GLN A 20 1.14 10.62 -16.26
C GLN A 20 -0.38 10.60 -16.08
N HIS A 21 -0.90 11.42 -15.16
CA HIS A 21 -1.99 12.38 -15.46
C HIS A 21 -2.24 13.37 -14.30
N LEU A 22 -1.20 14.09 -13.85
CA LEU A 22 -1.37 15.34 -13.10
C LEU A 22 -0.82 16.49 -13.94
N HIS A 23 -1.44 16.73 -15.10
CA HIS A 23 -1.33 18.01 -15.77
C HIS A 23 -2.72 18.55 -16.09
N ASN A 24 -2.99 19.70 -15.48
CA ASN A 24 -3.84 20.77 -16.00
C ASN A 24 -5.37 20.59 -15.96
N LYS A 25 -5.96 20.90 -14.79
CA LYS A 25 -7.10 21.82 -14.71
C LYS A 25 -6.95 22.75 -13.49
N ARG A 26 -6.06 23.74 -13.62
CA ARG A 26 -6.02 24.90 -12.72
C ARG A 26 -6.45 26.13 -13.51
N THR A 27 -7.76 26.33 -13.67
CA THR A 27 -8.38 27.66 -13.87
C THR A 27 -9.87 27.59 -13.54
N LYS A 28 -10.33 28.56 -12.74
CA LYS A 28 -11.71 28.86 -12.32
C LYS A 28 -12.28 28.07 -11.14
N ASN A 29 -11.84 28.46 -9.95
CA ASN A 29 -12.74 28.88 -8.87
C ASN A 29 -11.92 29.60 -7.79
N GLN A 30 -11.66 30.89 -8.01
CA GLN A 30 -11.37 31.83 -6.94
C GLN A 30 -12.71 32.38 -6.46
N GLY A 31 -13.02 32.18 -5.19
CA GLY A 31 -14.12 32.82 -4.51
C GLY A 31 -14.63 32.00 -3.34
N LEU A 32 -14.46 32.54 -2.13
CA LEU A 32 -15.02 32.09 -0.83
C LEU A 32 -14.40 30.77 -0.31
N LEU A 33 -13.79 30.65 0.87
CA LEU A 33 -13.77 31.39 2.14
C LEU A 33 -12.39 31.11 2.77
N HIS A 34 -11.52 32.11 2.90
CA HIS A 34 -11.23 32.84 4.14
C HIS A 34 -11.06 31.98 5.43
N ARG A 35 -9.83 32.08 5.97
CA ARG A 35 -9.42 32.00 7.39
C ARG A 35 -9.37 30.62 8.06
N TYR A 36 -8.16 30.06 8.15
CA TYR A 36 -7.42 29.98 9.43
C TYR A 36 -5.95 29.65 9.17
N SER A 37 -5.07 30.60 9.44
CA SER A 37 -3.62 30.39 9.52
C SER A 37 -3.20 30.93 10.89
N ILE A 38 -2.71 30.05 11.76
CA ILE A 38 -1.97 30.46 12.97
C ILE A 38 -0.50 30.50 12.56
N GLN A 39 0.03 31.71 12.43
CA GLN A 39 1.45 32.01 12.46
C GLN A 39 1.90 31.99 13.93
N VAL A 40 2.94 31.22 14.23
CA VAL A 40 3.73 31.39 15.44
C VAL A 40 4.96 32.18 15.03
N ASP A 41 4.92 33.49 15.29
CA ASP A 41 6.04 34.40 15.06
C ASP A 41 7.19 34.11 16.04
N ASN A 42 8.38 33.98 15.47
CA ASN A 42 9.66 33.94 16.18
C ASN A 42 10.42 35.23 15.84
N THR A 43 10.51 36.16 16.79
CA THR A 43 11.43 37.30 16.70
C THR A 43 12.06 37.62 18.05
N SER A 44 13.35 37.29 18.11
CA SER A 44 14.46 38.02 18.73
C SER A 44 14.19 39.28 19.56
N HIS A 45 14.79 39.34 20.76
CA HIS A 45 15.32 40.59 21.30
C HIS A 45 16.72 40.35 21.91
N GLN A 46 17.67 41.19 21.49
CA GLN A 46 19.09 41.22 21.84
C GLN A 46 19.36 42.17 23.04
N ARG A 47 20.64 42.21 23.47
CA ARG A 47 21.34 43.09 24.46
C ARG A 47 21.25 42.58 25.93
N ASP A 48 22.35 42.35 26.65
CA ASP A 48 23.50 43.23 26.88
C ASP A 48 24.86 42.51 27.08
N ARG A 49 25.93 43.30 26.87
CA ARG A 49 27.36 42.95 26.88
C ARG A 49 28.07 43.76 27.97
N SER A 50 28.63 43.10 29.00
CA SER A 50 29.72 43.53 29.91
C SER A 50 29.70 42.55 31.12
N GLU A 51 30.76 41.94 31.66
CA GLU A 51 32.17 42.31 31.78
C GLU A 51 33.08 41.06 31.88
N LEU A 52 34.36 41.30 31.61
CA LEU A 52 35.49 40.40 31.75
C LEU A 52 36.15 40.61 33.12
N GLU A 53 36.13 39.62 34.03
CA GLU A 53 37.07 39.56 35.15
C GLU A 53 37.67 38.15 35.33
N ARG A 54 38.89 38.05 34.82
CA ARG A 54 40.11 37.37 35.28
C ARG A 54 40.07 36.28 36.39
N THR A 55 40.76 35.18 36.04
CA THR A 55 41.48 34.18 36.88
C THR A 55 40.61 33.08 37.55
N LYS A 56 40.95 31.78 37.58
CA LYS A 56 42.22 31.03 37.61
C LYS A 56 42.06 29.66 36.93
N MET A 57 43.18 29.12 36.43
CA MET A 57 43.29 27.77 35.86
C MET A 57 42.93 26.67 36.87
N ALA A 58 42.21 25.62 36.44
CA ALA A 58 42.40 24.25 36.93
C ALA A 58 41.73 23.24 35.98
N LYS A 59 42.52 22.23 35.58
CA LYS A 59 42.16 21.05 34.79
C LYS A 59 40.85 20.39 35.21
N ARG A 60 40.00 20.06 34.22
CA ARG A 60 39.37 18.75 33.99
C ARG A 60 38.43 18.89 32.78
N VAL A 61 38.89 18.49 31.60
CA VAL A 61 37.98 18.23 30.47
C VAL A 61 37.07 17.08 30.92
N PRO A 62 35.74 17.28 31.03
CA PRO A 62 34.89 16.21 31.48
C PRO A 62 34.77 15.20 30.35
N PHE A 63 35.20 13.98 30.64
CA PHE A 63 34.90 12.73 29.92
C PHE A 63 33.39 12.55 29.60
N SER A 64 32.53 13.43 30.12
CA SER A 64 31.08 13.48 29.97
C SER A 64 30.56 13.87 28.58
N LEU A 65 31.35 14.48 27.69
CA LEU A 65 30.87 14.80 26.33
C LEU A 65 30.91 13.59 25.38
N LEU A 66 31.69 12.55 25.70
CA LEU A 66 31.74 11.30 24.93
C LEU A 66 30.55 10.38 25.22
N LEU A 67 29.91 10.51 26.39
CA LEU A 67 28.80 9.64 26.78
C LEU A 67 27.49 9.97 26.06
N VAL A 68 27.29 11.23 25.62
CA VAL A 68 26.08 11.65 24.90
C VAL A 68 26.05 11.11 23.47
N LEU A 69 27.21 10.86 22.85
CA LEU A 69 27.31 10.22 21.54
C LEU A 69 27.08 8.70 21.57
N LEU A 70 27.21 8.06 22.74
CA LEU A 70 26.99 6.61 22.91
C LEU A 70 25.52 6.23 23.16
N VAL A 71 24.67 7.18 23.58
CA VAL A 71 23.24 6.94 23.89
C VAL A 71 22.32 7.36 22.74
N GLY A 72 22.82 8.08 21.74
CA GLY A 72 22.05 8.53 20.57
C GLY A 72 21.77 7.44 19.52
N GLY A 73 22.29 6.23 19.71
CA GLY A 73 22.12 5.10 18.81
C GLY A 73 20.91 4.22 19.14
N PHE A 74 19.74 4.79 19.42
CA PHE A 74 18.51 4.02 19.19
C PHE A 74 18.34 3.88 17.67
N HIS A 75 19.12 2.99 17.05
CA HIS A 75 18.67 2.38 15.81
C HIS A 75 17.39 1.63 16.18
N ALA A 76 16.23 2.27 15.98
CA ALA A 76 15.02 1.52 15.73
C ALA A 76 15.43 0.51 14.66
N ALA A 77 15.43 -0.78 14.99
CA ALA A 77 15.82 -1.81 14.07
C ALA A 77 14.93 -1.66 12.84
N THR A 78 15.49 -1.11 11.76
CA THR A 78 14.83 -1.08 10.46
C THR A 78 14.77 -2.53 10.03
N ALA A 79 13.65 -3.19 10.33
CA ALA A 79 13.42 -4.54 9.83
C ALA A 79 13.51 -4.46 8.31
N SER A 80 14.43 -5.22 7.72
CA SER A 80 14.58 -5.26 6.27
C SER A 80 13.28 -5.76 5.62
N VAL A 81 13.14 -5.54 4.31
CA VAL A 81 12.02 -6.09 3.55
C VAL A 81 12.00 -7.62 3.70
N GLU A 82 13.16 -8.24 3.65
CA GLU A 82 13.36 -9.68 3.79
C GLU A 82 12.92 -10.19 5.16
N GLU A 83 13.33 -9.54 6.25
CA GLU A 83 12.93 -9.93 7.62
C GLU A 83 11.42 -9.76 7.83
N THR A 84 10.86 -8.64 7.37
CA THR A 84 9.42 -8.36 7.45
C THR A 84 8.62 -9.41 6.69
N CYS A 85 9.04 -9.72 5.46
CA CYS A 85 8.42 -10.76 4.65
C CYS A 85 8.54 -12.15 5.29
N ALA A 86 9.73 -12.54 5.74
CA ALA A 86 9.96 -13.83 6.35
C ALA A 86 9.11 -14.04 7.62
N SER A 87 8.93 -12.98 8.42
CA SER A 87 8.05 -12.96 9.59
C SER A 87 6.57 -13.06 9.19
N ALA A 88 6.10 -12.18 8.31
CA ALA A 88 4.71 -12.12 7.87
C ALA A 88 4.24 -13.43 7.20
N THR A 89 5.11 -14.04 6.40
CA THR A 89 4.79 -15.25 5.62
C THR A 89 5.29 -16.53 6.29
N ALA A 90 5.64 -16.51 7.59
CA ALA A 90 6.15 -17.69 8.30
C ALA A 90 5.25 -18.94 8.16
N LYS A 91 3.92 -18.74 8.04
CA LYS A 91 2.90 -19.80 7.81
C LYS A 91 2.44 -19.92 6.35
N HIS A 92 2.94 -19.07 5.46
CA HIS A 92 2.56 -18.93 4.05
C HIS A 92 3.80 -18.79 3.17
N LYS A 93 4.72 -19.77 3.27
CA LYS A 93 6.04 -19.70 2.62
C LYS A 93 6.00 -19.56 1.10
N ASP A 94 4.90 -19.96 0.48
CA ASP A 94 4.59 -19.72 -0.93
C ASP A 94 4.47 -18.23 -1.31
N LEU A 95 4.15 -17.35 -0.34
CA LEU A 95 4.04 -15.90 -0.55
C LEU A 95 5.33 -15.13 -0.25
N GLU A 96 6.38 -15.78 0.27
CA GLU A 96 7.60 -15.06 0.71
C GLU A 96 8.32 -14.36 -0.45
N SER A 97 8.50 -15.05 -1.59
CA SER A 97 9.14 -14.45 -2.77
C SER A 97 8.29 -13.32 -3.37
N PHE A 98 6.97 -13.50 -3.39
CA PHE A 98 6.02 -12.50 -3.83
C PHE A 98 6.10 -11.25 -2.94
N CYS A 99 6.13 -11.44 -1.61
CA CYS A 99 6.30 -10.36 -0.65
C CYS A 99 7.57 -9.56 -0.90
N VAL A 100 8.71 -10.24 -0.92
CA VAL A 100 10.02 -9.60 -1.04
C VAL A 100 10.07 -8.80 -2.32
N THR A 101 9.69 -9.41 -3.44
CA THR A 101 9.84 -8.72 -4.72
C THR A 101 8.84 -7.58 -4.89
N THR A 102 7.61 -7.75 -4.40
CA THR A 102 6.59 -6.69 -4.42
C THR A 102 7.04 -5.48 -3.63
N LEU A 103 7.54 -5.68 -2.41
CA LEU A 103 7.98 -4.58 -1.55
C LEU A 103 9.31 -3.97 -2.01
N GLN A 104 10.29 -4.77 -2.43
CA GLN A 104 11.56 -4.24 -2.95
C GLN A 104 11.38 -3.36 -4.19
N ALA A 105 10.40 -3.67 -5.04
CA ALA A 105 10.07 -2.85 -6.21
C ALA A 105 9.36 -1.53 -5.84
N ALA A 106 8.82 -1.41 -4.63
CA ALA A 106 8.07 -0.24 -4.21
C ALA A 106 9.00 0.89 -3.70
N PRO A 107 8.80 2.14 -4.15
CA PRO A 107 9.60 3.26 -3.66
C PRO A 107 9.46 3.45 -2.15
N GLY A 108 10.60 3.71 -1.49
CA GLY A 108 10.64 3.98 -0.05
C GLY A 108 10.75 2.73 0.83
N SER A 109 10.57 1.51 0.28
CA SER A 109 10.64 0.26 1.08
C SER A 109 12.01 0.02 1.69
N ALA A 110 13.09 0.42 1.02
CA ALA A 110 14.46 0.18 1.50
C ALA A 110 14.79 0.89 2.83
N THR A 111 14.03 1.94 3.18
CA THR A 111 14.24 2.73 4.42
C THR A 111 13.04 2.67 5.36
N ALA A 112 11.98 1.94 5.00
CA ALA A 112 10.79 1.81 5.82
C ALA A 112 11.04 0.85 6.98
N ASP A 113 10.44 1.13 8.13
CA ASP A 113 10.30 0.14 9.20
C ASP A 113 9.11 -0.81 8.88
N ALA A 114 8.85 -1.79 9.74
CA ALA A 114 7.77 -2.76 9.52
C ALA A 114 6.40 -2.09 9.34
N HIS A 115 6.11 -1.04 10.12
CA HIS A 115 4.86 -0.28 9.97
C HIS A 115 4.82 0.50 8.64
N GLY A 116 5.92 1.13 8.24
CA GLY A 116 6.07 1.78 6.95
C GLY A 116 5.90 0.80 5.78
N LEU A 117 6.42 -0.42 5.89
CA LEU A 117 6.21 -1.48 4.90
C LEU A 117 4.75 -1.93 4.84
N ALA A 118 4.04 -1.97 5.97
CA ALA A 118 2.60 -2.20 5.98
C ALA A 118 1.85 -1.09 5.22
N VAL A 119 2.16 0.18 5.47
CA VAL A 119 1.57 1.31 4.74
C VAL A 119 1.85 1.23 3.24
N ILE A 120 3.08 0.86 2.86
CA ILE A 120 3.44 0.65 1.45
C ILE A 120 2.61 -0.48 0.85
N ALA A 121 2.49 -1.63 1.53
CA ALA A 121 1.67 -2.76 1.09
C ALA A 121 0.20 -2.35 0.86
N THR A 122 -0.40 -1.61 1.80
CA THR A 122 -1.79 -1.13 1.68
C THR A 122 -1.97 -0.17 0.50
N ASN A 123 -0.99 0.70 0.25
CA ASN A 123 -1.01 1.59 -0.90
C ASN A 123 -0.87 0.83 -2.23
N LEU A 124 -0.05 -0.23 -2.27
CA LEU A 124 0.03 -1.12 -3.44
C LEU A 124 -1.29 -1.85 -3.67
N THR A 125 -1.96 -2.32 -2.62
CA THR A 125 -3.31 -2.91 -2.70
C THR A 125 -4.30 -1.91 -3.32
N LEU A 126 -4.34 -0.65 -2.83
CA LEU A 126 -5.21 0.38 -3.40
C LEU A 126 -4.90 0.66 -4.89
N ALA A 127 -3.62 0.76 -5.25
CA ALA A 127 -3.19 0.99 -6.62
C ALA A 127 -3.60 -0.18 -7.53
N ASN A 128 -3.41 -1.42 -7.08
CA ASN A 128 -3.82 -2.61 -7.81
C ASN A 128 -5.34 -2.66 -8.05
N TYR A 129 -6.15 -2.36 -7.03
CA TYR A 129 -7.60 -2.28 -7.19
C TYR A 129 -8.04 -1.15 -8.13
N THR A 130 -7.29 -0.05 -8.17
CA THR A 130 -7.52 1.05 -9.12
C THR A 130 -7.27 0.61 -10.55
N GLU A 131 -6.17 -0.11 -10.78
CA GLU A 131 -5.83 -0.65 -12.09
C GLU A 131 -6.83 -1.74 -12.52
N ALA A 132 -7.30 -2.57 -11.59
CA ALA A 132 -8.35 -3.55 -11.84
C ALA A 132 -9.64 -2.89 -12.35
N VAL A 133 -10.09 -1.80 -11.71
CA VAL A 133 -11.25 -1.02 -12.17
C VAL A 133 -11.02 -0.45 -13.57
N ALA A 134 -9.82 0.08 -13.85
CA ALA A 134 -9.47 0.60 -15.17
C ALA A 134 -9.54 -0.51 -16.23
N THR A 135 -8.89 -1.65 -15.96
CA THR A 135 -8.91 -2.84 -16.82
C THR A 135 -10.34 -3.31 -17.09
N ILE A 136 -11.17 -3.46 -16.08
CA ILE A 136 -12.57 -3.89 -16.25
C ILE A 136 -13.36 -2.88 -17.10
N LYS A 137 -13.16 -1.57 -16.88
CA LYS A 137 -13.79 -0.53 -17.71
C LYS A 137 -13.33 -0.61 -19.16
N ASP A 138 -12.08 -0.94 -19.42
CA ASP A 138 -11.53 -1.08 -20.76
C ASP A 138 -12.16 -2.27 -21.49
N LEU A 139 -12.30 -3.41 -20.80
CA LEU A 139 -13.02 -4.58 -21.29
C LEU A 139 -14.48 -4.24 -21.63
N GLN A 140 -15.18 -3.52 -20.75
CA GLN A 140 -16.54 -3.07 -21.00
C GLN A 140 -16.65 -2.18 -22.25
N ARG A 141 -15.69 -1.25 -22.45
CA ARG A 141 -15.69 -0.35 -23.61
C ARG A 141 -15.39 -1.05 -24.93
N ARG A 142 -14.55 -2.09 -24.92
CA ARG A 142 -14.23 -2.88 -26.13
C ARG A 142 -15.48 -3.56 -26.72
N GLY A 143 -16.45 -3.91 -25.88
CA GLY A 143 -17.68 -4.57 -26.33
C GLY A 143 -17.41 -5.99 -26.88
N GLY A 144 -18.38 -6.53 -27.63
CA GLY A 144 -18.27 -7.89 -28.21
C GLY A 144 -18.56 -9.03 -27.22
N TRP A 145 -19.04 -8.70 -26.02
CA TRP A 145 -19.35 -9.65 -24.96
C TRP A 145 -20.80 -10.15 -25.05
N PRO A 146 -21.06 -11.46 -24.83
CA PRO A 146 -22.41 -11.93 -24.63
C PRO A 146 -23.02 -11.34 -23.34
N GLU A 147 -24.34 -11.20 -23.29
CA GLU A 147 -25.06 -10.54 -22.18
C GLU A 147 -24.64 -11.08 -20.78
N PRO A 148 -24.52 -12.41 -20.55
CA PRO A 148 -24.05 -12.91 -19.25
C PRO A 148 -22.64 -12.43 -18.87
N ALA A 149 -21.73 -12.29 -19.84
CA ALA A 149 -20.38 -11.80 -19.60
C ALA A 149 -20.36 -10.29 -19.34
N GLN A 150 -21.25 -9.52 -19.97
CA GLN A 150 -21.42 -8.09 -19.66
C GLN A 150 -21.90 -7.90 -18.21
N ALA A 151 -22.86 -8.72 -17.77
CA ALA A 151 -23.33 -8.71 -16.38
C ALA A 151 -22.22 -9.10 -15.39
N ALA A 152 -21.39 -10.07 -15.74
CA ALA A 152 -20.22 -10.45 -14.94
C ALA A 152 -19.20 -9.30 -14.84
N LEU A 153 -18.87 -8.64 -15.95
CA LEU A 153 -18.01 -7.44 -15.95
C LEU A 153 -18.58 -6.31 -15.09
N ALA A 154 -19.90 -6.07 -15.15
CA ALA A 154 -20.56 -5.08 -14.31
C ALA A 154 -20.44 -5.41 -12.82
N THR A 155 -20.65 -6.69 -12.47
CA THR A 155 -20.48 -7.20 -11.10
C THR A 155 -19.04 -7.01 -10.61
N CYS A 156 -18.05 -7.40 -11.41
CA CYS A 156 -16.63 -7.20 -11.10
C CYS A 156 -16.34 -5.73 -10.83
N ARG A 157 -16.74 -4.82 -11.72
CA ARG A 157 -16.50 -3.38 -11.56
C ARG A 157 -17.07 -2.86 -10.24
N GLN A 158 -18.30 -3.25 -9.93
CA GLN A 158 -18.95 -2.84 -8.68
C GLN A 158 -18.17 -3.33 -7.47
N ARG A 159 -17.77 -4.61 -7.43
CA ARG A 159 -17.03 -5.19 -6.31
C ARG A 159 -15.66 -4.55 -6.08
N TYR A 160 -14.92 -4.26 -7.15
CA TYR A 160 -13.65 -3.56 -7.03
C TYR A 160 -13.82 -2.11 -6.56
N LEU A 161 -14.84 -1.39 -7.03
CA LEU A 161 -15.15 -0.03 -6.54
C LEU A 161 -15.55 -0.03 -5.05
N GLU A 162 -16.40 -0.97 -4.64
CA GLU A 162 -16.75 -1.16 -3.22
C GLU A 162 -15.51 -1.42 -2.37
N ALA A 163 -14.64 -2.32 -2.82
CA ALA A 163 -13.41 -2.63 -2.13
C ALA A 163 -12.44 -1.43 -2.04
N GLN A 164 -12.30 -0.60 -3.07
CA GLN A 164 -11.48 0.61 -2.99
C GLN A 164 -11.95 1.55 -1.86
N ASN A 165 -13.26 1.74 -1.70
CA ASN A 165 -13.81 2.54 -0.62
C ASN A 165 -13.46 1.95 0.75
N VAL A 166 -13.47 0.61 0.88
CA VAL A 166 -13.10 -0.08 2.11
C VAL A 166 -11.59 -0.02 2.37
N VAL A 167 -10.73 -0.08 1.34
CA VAL A 167 -9.27 0.11 1.50
C VAL A 167 -8.97 1.48 2.11
N HIS A 168 -9.72 2.53 1.77
CA HIS A 168 -9.55 3.83 2.44
C HIS A 168 -9.86 3.79 3.94
N SER A 169 -10.87 3.01 4.36
CA SER A 169 -11.15 2.75 5.78
C SER A 169 -10.00 1.97 6.43
N ALA A 170 -9.49 0.93 5.76
CA ALA A 170 -8.34 0.16 6.23
C ALA A 170 -7.10 1.05 6.41
N ILE A 171 -6.79 1.94 5.46
CA ILE A 171 -5.69 2.90 5.59
C ILE A 171 -5.85 3.75 6.87
N HIS A 172 -7.06 4.22 7.17
CA HIS A 172 -7.32 4.98 8.39
C HIS A 172 -7.15 4.12 9.66
N ALA A 173 -7.65 2.88 9.64
CA ALA A 173 -7.47 1.94 10.74
C ALA A 173 -5.99 1.64 11.00
N LEU A 174 -5.19 1.42 9.94
CA LEU A 174 -3.74 1.22 10.04
C LEU A 174 -3.05 2.44 10.67
N ALA A 175 -3.32 3.64 10.13
CA ALA A 175 -2.74 4.89 10.62
C ALA A 175 -3.08 5.21 12.08
N THR A 176 -4.18 4.68 12.60
CA THR A 176 -4.64 4.87 13.98
C THR A 176 -4.36 3.68 14.89
N GLY A 177 -3.62 2.67 14.41
CA GLY A 177 -3.25 1.48 15.19
C GLY A 177 -4.40 0.50 15.44
N GLN A 178 -5.54 0.64 14.75
CA GLN A 178 -6.72 -0.21 14.90
C GLN A 178 -6.60 -1.50 14.08
N LYS A 179 -5.68 -2.38 14.50
CA LYS A 179 -5.33 -3.63 13.80
C LYS A 179 -6.54 -4.55 13.51
N GLN A 180 -7.47 -4.69 14.43
CA GLN A 180 -8.65 -5.55 14.24
C GLN A 180 -9.61 -4.96 13.18
N ALA A 181 -9.82 -3.63 13.19
CA ALA A 181 -10.63 -2.96 12.18
C ALA A 181 -9.97 -3.07 10.80
N TYR A 182 -8.65 -2.89 10.73
CA TYR A 182 -7.87 -3.12 9.51
C TYR A 182 -8.10 -4.51 8.92
N VAL A 183 -7.94 -5.56 9.72
CA VAL A 183 -8.10 -6.95 9.27
C VAL A 183 -9.54 -7.23 8.84
N ALA A 184 -10.53 -6.67 9.53
CA ALA A 184 -11.93 -6.80 9.16
C ALA A 184 -12.22 -6.13 7.80
N ASP A 185 -11.75 -4.90 7.60
CA ASP A 185 -11.89 -4.14 6.36
C ASP A 185 -11.21 -4.85 5.19
N MET A 186 -9.94 -5.26 5.35
CA MET A 186 -9.22 -6.00 4.31
C MET A 186 -9.82 -7.38 4.04
N GLY A 187 -10.51 -7.97 5.02
CA GLY A 187 -11.32 -9.17 4.84
C GLY A 187 -12.52 -8.95 3.89
N VAL A 188 -13.09 -7.75 3.86
CA VAL A 188 -14.10 -7.35 2.86
C VAL A 188 -13.45 -7.10 1.51
N VAL A 189 -12.33 -6.37 1.47
CA VAL A 189 -11.55 -6.08 0.24
C VAL A 189 -11.21 -7.36 -0.51
N ARG A 190 -10.75 -8.39 0.20
CA ARG A 190 -10.37 -9.70 -0.36
C ARG A 190 -11.52 -10.43 -1.06
N LYS A 191 -12.78 -10.12 -0.76
CA LYS A 191 -13.93 -10.76 -1.42
C LYS A 191 -14.12 -10.29 -2.85
N ALA A 192 -13.67 -9.09 -3.20
CA ALA A 192 -13.88 -8.55 -4.54
C ALA A 192 -13.30 -9.41 -5.68
N PRO A 193 -12.03 -9.85 -5.66
CA PRO A 193 -11.51 -10.75 -6.69
C PRO A 193 -12.27 -12.08 -6.75
N VAL A 194 -12.64 -12.64 -5.59
CA VAL A 194 -13.40 -13.91 -5.48
C VAL A 194 -14.81 -13.78 -6.06
N ASP A 195 -15.52 -12.71 -5.72
CA ASP A 195 -16.87 -12.43 -6.23
C ASP A 195 -16.84 -12.14 -7.73
N CYS A 196 -15.79 -11.45 -8.21
CA CYS A 196 -15.58 -11.21 -9.63
C CYS A 196 -15.37 -12.52 -10.39
N GLN A 197 -14.44 -13.37 -9.94
CA GLN A 197 -14.22 -14.69 -10.52
C GLN A 197 -15.49 -15.55 -10.48
N GLY A 198 -16.21 -15.52 -9.36
CA GLY A 198 -17.48 -16.23 -9.18
C GLY A 198 -18.59 -15.75 -10.12
N ALA A 199 -18.58 -14.47 -10.53
CA ALA A 199 -19.53 -13.95 -11.51
C ALA A 199 -19.30 -14.57 -12.90
N PHE A 200 -18.04 -14.76 -13.29
CA PHE A 200 -17.68 -15.46 -14.54
C PHE A 200 -17.88 -16.98 -14.45
N GLY A 201 -17.62 -17.61 -13.30
CA GLY A 201 -17.84 -19.05 -13.13
C GLY A 201 -19.30 -19.49 -13.27
N LYS A 202 -20.25 -18.55 -13.19
CA LYS A 202 -21.70 -18.79 -13.33
C LYS A 202 -22.21 -18.65 -14.77
N ILE A 203 -21.38 -18.19 -15.72
CA ILE A 203 -21.80 -18.05 -17.12
C ILE A 203 -21.61 -19.40 -17.84
N GLY A 204 -22.63 -19.84 -18.60
CA GLY A 204 -22.57 -21.12 -19.32
C GLY A 204 -21.45 -21.20 -20.37
N GLY A 205 -21.11 -22.43 -20.81
CA GLY A 205 -19.92 -22.72 -21.61
C GLY A 205 -19.75 -21.92 -22.92
N GLY A 206 -20.86 -21.48 -23.57
CA GLY A 206 -20.78 -20.64 -24.76
C GLY A 206 -20.32 -19.19 -24.49
N ALA A 207 -20.63 -18.65 -23.31
CA ALA A 207 -20.16 -17.33 -22.89
C ALA A 207 -18.73 -17.38 -22.34
N ALA A 208 -18.30 -18.53 -21.79
CA ALA A 208 -16.94 -18.77 -21.32
C ALA A 208 -15.91 -18.75 -22.47
N ALA A 209 -16.25 -19.28 -23.65
CA ALA A 209 -15.37 -19.28 -24.83
C ALA A 209 -15.11 -17.85 -25.37
N ALA A 210 -16.13 -16.99 -25.39
CA ALA A 210 -15.94 -15.56 -25.72
C ALA A 210 -15.10 -14.82 -24.68
N ALA A 211 -15.09 -15.31 -23.44
CA ALA A 211 -14.31 -14.78 -22.34
C ALA A 211 -12.93 -15.43 -22.21
N GLU A 212 -12.49 -16.34 -23.08
CA GLU A 212 -11.30 -17.15 -22.81
C GLU A 212 -9.99 -16.35 -22.88
N LYS A 213 -9.85 -15.46 -23.87
CA LYS A 213 -8.64 -14.62 -24.03
C LYS A 213 -8.60 -13.44 -23.04
N GLU A 214 -9.72 -12.73 -22.91
CA GLU A 214 -9.82 -11.54 -22.05
C GLU A 214 -10.13 -11.93 -20.58
N GLY A 215 -10.66 -13.12 -20.33
CA GLY A 215 -10.81 -13.72 -19.00
C GLY A 215 -9.49 -14.15 -18.39
N SER A 216 -8.46 -14.44 -19.21
CA SER A 216 -7.08 -14.61 -18.72
C SER A 216 -6.53 -13.33 -18.09
N LEU A 217 -6.87 -12.15 -18.64
CA LEU A 217 -6.49 -10.87 -18.05
C LEU A 217 -7.21 -10.64 -16.72
N LEU A 218 -8.51 -10.91 -16.65
CA LEU A 218 -9.27 -10.78 -15.40
C LEU A 218 -8.86 -11.80 -14.34
N LEU A 219 -8.50 -13.02 -14.75
CA LEU A 219 -7.96 -14.03 -13.86
C LEU A 219 -6.69 -13.51 -13.19
N LYS A 220 -5.75 -12.99 -13.98
CA LYS A 220 -4.52 -12.39 -13.45
C LYS A 220 -4.81 -11.22 -12.51
N VAL A 221 -5.71 -10.31 -12.90
CA VAL A 221 -6.12 -9.18 -12.06
C VAL A 221 -6.66 -9.65 -10.70
N ASN A 222 -7.48 -10.70 -10.71
CA ASN A 222 -8.05 -11.27 -9.48
C ASN A 222 -6.98 -11.97 -8.62
N ASP A 223 -6.08 -12.72 -9.23
CA ASP A 223 -5.00 -13.43 -8.54
C ASP A 223 -4.04 -12.44 -7.87
N ASP A 224 -3.63 -11.38 -8.60
CA ASP A 224 -2.76 -10.32 -8.08
C ASP A 224 -3.43 -9.58 -6.92
N ALA A 225 -4.72 -9.21 -7.06
CA ALA A 225 -5.50 -8.54 -6.03
C ALA A 225 -5.63 -9.40 -4.76
N GLN A 226 -5.86 -10.70 -4.92
CA GLN A 226 -5.97 -11.64 -3.80
C GLN A 226 -4.62 -11.84 -3.10
N ALA A 227 -3.54 -12.00 -3.86
CA ALA A 227 -2.19 -12.16 -3.32
C ALA A 227 -1.75 -10.92 -2.53
N LEU A 228 -1.92 -9.73 -3.09
CA LEU A 228 -1.59 -8.46 -2.42
C LEU A 228 -2.40 -8.26 -1.15
N THR A 229 -3.73 -8.41 -1.23
CA THR A 229 -4.60 -8.23 -0.05
C THR A 229 -4.24 -9.21 1.06
N THR A 230 -3.92 -10.46 0.71
CA THR A 230 -3.52 -11.48 1.69
C THR A 230 -2.19 -11.12 2.32
N LEU A 231 -1.20 -10.76 1.50
CA LEU A 231 0.11 -10.33 1.96
C LEU A 231 0.01 -9.15 2.93
N ASP A 232 -0.74 -8.14 2.56
CA ASP A 232 -0.92 -6.90 3.31
C ASP A 232 -1.49 -7.17 4.71
N VAL A 233 -2.51 -8.04 4.79
CA VAL A 233 -3.05 -8.53 6.08
C VAL A 233 -1.99 -9.27 6.90
N LEU A 234 -1.17 -10.11 6.26
CA LEU A 234 -0.12 -10.87 6.97
C LEU A 234 0.96 -9.95 7.54
N ILE A 235 1.38 -8.93 6.80
CA ILE A 235 2.34 -7.92 7.29
C ILE A 235 1.76 -7.23 8.51
N VAL A 236 0.53 -6.71 8.44
CA VAL A 236 -0.11 -6.04 9.59
C VAL A 236 -0.29 -6.98 10.77
N LEU A 237 -0.60 -8.27 10.54
CA LEU A 237 -0.70 -9.28 11.59
C LEU A 237 0.64 -9.55 12.29
N SER A 238 1.77 -9.31 11.62
CA SER A 238 3.13 -9.50 12.18
C SER A 238 3.69 -8.30 12.94
N LEU A 239 3.05 -7.12 12.84
CA LEU A 239 3.34 -5.94 13.68
C LEU A 239 2.94 -6.18 15.14
#